data_AF-A0A2D4FDU3-F1
#
_entry.id   AF-A0A2D4FDU3-F1
#
_cell.length_a   1.000
_cell.length_b   1.000
_cell.length_c   1.000
_cell.angle_alpha   90.00
_cell.angle_beta   90.00
_cell.angle_gamma   90.00
#
_symmetry.space_group_name_H-M   'P 1'
#
loop_
_entity.id
_entity.type
_entity.pdbx_description
1 polymer ?
#
loop_
_entity_poly.entity_id
_entity_poly.type
_entity_poly.pdbx_seq_one_letter_code
_entity_poly.pdbx_strand_id
1 'polypeptide(L)'
;QGREMMIVTSGAVAFGKQRLRHEILLSQSVRQALHSGQNQLKDMAIPVLEARACAAAGQSGLMALYEAMFTQYSICAAQILVTNLDFHDEQKRRNLNGTLHELLRMNIVPIINTNDAVVPPPEPNSDLQGVISVKDNDSLAARLAVEMKTDLLIVLSDVEGLFDSPPGSDDAKLIDIFYPGDQQSVTFGTKSRVGMGGMEAKVKAALWALQGGTSVVIANGTHPKISGHVITDIVEGKKVGTFFSEVKPAGPTVEQQAEMARTGGRSLAALQPEQRAEIIYHLADLLTDQREEILQANKKDLEEAENKGRLALPLLKRLSLSTSKLNSLAIGLRQIAASSQDSVGRVLRKTRIAKDLELEQVTVPIGVLLVIFESRPDCLPQVSALAIASGNGLLLK
;
A
#
# COMPACT_ATOMS: atom_id res chain seq x y z
N GLN A 1 8.35 -0.95 17.35
CA GLN A 1 6.91 -0.63 17.39
C GLN A 1 6.06 -1.90 17.57
N GLY A 2 6.53 -2.91 18.33
CA GLY A 2 5.77 -4.15 18.57
C GLY A 2 5.45 -4.98 17.32
N ARG A 3 6.16 -4.78 16.21
CA ARG A 3 5.95 -5.50 14.96
C ARG A 3 6.94 -6.66 14.84
N GLU A 4 6.43 -7.82 14.46
CA GLU A 4 7.24 -8.98 14.07
C GLU A 4 7.70 -8.81 12.62
N MET A 5 8.96 -9.16 12.32
CA MET A 5 9.54 -8.98 11.00
C MET A 5 10.40 -10.18 10.63
N MET A 6 10.27 -10.61 9.38
CA MET A 6 11.15 -11.58 8.72
C MET A 6 11.75 -10.91 7.48
N ILE A 7 13.01 -11.22 7.17
CA ILE A 7 13.70 -10.66 6.01
C ILE A 7 14.08 -11.78 5.07
N VAL A 8 13.60 -11.73 3.84
CA VAL A 8 14.12 -12.56 2.74
C VAL A 8 15.13 -11.73 1.96
N THR A 9 16.36 -12.20 1.88
CA THR A 9 17.48 -11.41 1.34
C THR A 9 18.16 -12.12 0.18
N SER A 10 18.77 -11.35 -0.73
CA SER A 10 19.57 -11.86 -1.86
C SER A 10 21.02 -11.36 -1.77
N GLY A 11 21.86 -11.77 -2.71
CA GLY A 11 23.21 -11.19 -2.86
C GLY A 11 24.37 -12.07 -2.36
N ALA A 12 24.09 -13.23 -1.75
CA ALA A 12 25.14 -14.16 -1.31
C ALA A 12 26.09 -14.55 -2.46
N VAL A 13 25.56 -14.90 -3.64
CA VAL A 13 26.38 -15.23 -4.82
C VAL A 13 27.22 -14.04 -5.29
N ALA A 14 26.66 -12.83 -5.33
CA ALA A 14 27.36 -11.63 -5.78
C ALA A 14 28.51 -11.26 -4.82
N PHE A 15 28.22 -11.25 -3.52
CA PHE A 15 29.20 -11.00 -2.47
C PHE A 15 30.30 -12.06 -2.47
N GLY A 16 29.94 -13.34 -2.62
CA GLY A 16 30.89 -14.43 -2.72
C GLY A 16 31.78 -14.37 -3.95
N LYS A 17 31.25 -13.96 -5.11
CA LYS A 17 32.07 -13.73 -6.32
C LYS A 17 33.14 -12.67 -6.07
N GLN A 18 32.80 -11.58 -5.40
CA GLN A 18 33.76 -10.53 -5.05
C GLN A 18 34.82 -11.06 -4.08
N ARG A 19 34.39 -11.75 -3.01
CA ARG A 19 35.27 -12.32 -1.99
C ARG A 19 36.23 -13.37 -2.55
N LEU A 20 35.73 -14.34 -3.32
CA LEU A 20 36.55 -15.38 -3.93
C LEU A 20 37.51 -14.84 -4.98
N ARG A 21 37.10 -13.84 -5.77
CA ARG A 21 38.01 -13.16 -6.70
C ARG A 21 39.16 -12.49 -5.95
N HIS A 22 38.86 -11.79 -4.86
CA HIS A 22 39.89 -11.17 -4.02
C HIS A 22 40.86 -12.21 -3.44
N GLU A 23 40.35 -13.33 -2.92
CA GLU A 23 41.17 -14.42 -2.37
C GLU A 23 42.06 -15.11 -3.44
N ILE A 24 41.53 -15.29 -4.65
CA ILE A 24 42.30 -15.82 -5.78
C ILE A 24 43.42 -14.86 -6.15
N LEU A 25 43.15 -13.56 -6.22
CA LEU A 25 44.19 -12.56 -6.53
C LEU A 25 45.30 -12.55 -5.46
N LEU A 26 44.93 -12.58 -4.17
CA LEU A 26 45.90 -12.64 -3.07
C LEU A 26 46.75 -13.93 -3.13
N SER A 27 46.11 -15.09 -3.30
CA SER A 27 46.82 -16.37 -3.38
C SER A 27 47.68 -16.49 -4.63
N GLN A 28 47.31 -15.85 -5.74
CA GLN A 28 48.13 -15.76 -6.95
C GLN A 28 49.38 -14.91 -6.71
N SER A 29 49.28 -13.76 -6.05
CA SER A 29 50.45 -12.95 -5.68
C SER A 29 51.42 -13.71 -4.78
N VAL A 30 50.90 -14.48 -3.81
CA VAL A 30 51.73 -15.34 -2.94
C VAL A 30 52.39 -16.47 -3.73
N ARG A 31 51.66 -17.16 -4.62
CA ARG A 31 52.23 -18.21 -5.47
C ARG A 31 53.30 -17.67 -6.42
N GLN A 32 53.13 -16.46 -6.96
CA GLN A 32 54.14 -15.81 -7.80
C GLN A 32 55.40 -15.44 -7.00
N ALA A 33 55.24 -14.93 -5.77
CA ALA A 33 56.36 -14.64 -4.88
C ALA A 33 57.14 -15.92 -4.46
N LEU A 34 56.47 -17.07 -4.41
CA LEU A 34 57.08 -18.37 -4.06
C LEU A 34 57.64 -19.14 -5.27
N HIS A 35 57.20 -18.84 -6.50
CA HIS A 35 57.59 -19.55 -7.73
C HIS A 35 58.38 -18.69 -8.74
N SER A 36 59.13 -17.70 -8.26
CA SER A 36 59.96 -16.78 -9.05
C SER A 36 61.16 -17.41 -9.79
N GLY A 37 61.09 -18.69 -10.15
CA GLY A 37 62.18 -19.44 -10.81
C GLY A 37 61.80 -20.23 -12.07
N GLN A 38 60.53 -20.30 -12.49
CA GLN A 38 60.17 -21.04 -13.72
C GLN A 38 59.17 -20.28 -14.59
N ASN A 39 59.60 -19.97 -15.81
CA ASN A 39 58.85 -19.35 -16.89
C ASN A 39 57.53 -20.09 -17.18
N GLN A 40 56.41 -19.59 -16.66
CA GLN A 40 55.08 -19.83 -17.24
C GLN A 40 54.25 -18.54 -17.22
N LEU A 41 54.60 -17.64 -18.14
CA LEU A 41 53.70 -16.59 -18.62
C LEU A 41 52.73 -17.25 -19.63
N LYS A 42 51.64 -17.86 -19.14
CA LYS A 42 50.50 -18.23 -20.00
C LYS A 42 49.22 -17.73 -19.36
N ASP A 43 48.53 -16.86 -20.11
CA ASP A 43 47.18 -16.32 -19.95
C ASP A 43 46.49 -16.55 -18.60
N MET A 44 46.54 -15.53 -17.75
CA MET A 44 45.81 -15.46 -16.49
C MET A 44 44.33 -15.14 -16.73
N ALA A 45 43.56 -16.12 -17.18
CA ALA A 45 42.11 -16.04 -17.11
C ALA A 45 41.66 -16.24 -15.65
N ILE A 46 40.88 -15.30 -15.11
CA ILE A 46 40.19 -15.49 -13.83
C ILE A 46 39.30 -16.73 -13.99
N PRO A 47 39.47 -17.79 -13.17
CA PRO A 47 38.68 -19.01 -13.34
C PRO A 47 37.19 -18.68 -13.19
N VAL A 48 36.37 -19.31 -14.03
CA VAL A 48 34.92 -19.22 -13.92
C VAL A 48 34.52 -19.80 -12.56
N LEU A 49 34.05 -18.94 -11.66
CA LEU A 49 33.62 -19.36 -10.33
C LEU A 49 32.24 -20.01 -10.40
N GLU A 50 32.13 -21.23 -9.86
CA GLU A 50 30.86 -21.91 -9.70
C GLU A 50 29.94 -21.12 -8.75
N ALA A 51 28.67 -20.96 -9.14
CA ALA A 51 27.70 -20.16 -8.38
C ALA A 51 27.47 -20.69 -6.96
N ARG A 52 27.52 -22.01 -6.75
CA ARG A 52 27.35 -22.65 -5.44
C ARG A 52 28.48 -22.32 -4.48
N ALA A 53 29.71 -22.40 -4.95
CA ALA A 53 30.89 -22.00 -4.17
C ALA A 53 30.83 -20.52 -3.81
N CYS A 54 30.37 -19.67 -4.74
CA CYS A 54 30.13 -18.25 -4.47
C CYS A 54 29.04 -18.06 -3.41
N ALA A 55 27.90 -18.74 -3.52
CA ALA A 55 26.83 -18.65 -2.53
C ALA A 55 27.32 -19.03 -1.13
N ALA A 56 28.02 -20.17 -1.00
CA ALA A 56 28.56 -20.62 0.28
C ALA A 56 29.56 -19.61 0.87
N ALA A 57 30.49 -19.11 0.05
CA ALA A 57 31.48 -18.12 0.48
C ALA A 57 30.83 -16.77 0.87
N GLY A 58 29.75 -16.38 0.20
CA GLY A 58 29.12 -15.08 0.42
C GLY A 58 28.04 -15.06 1.49
N GLN A 59 27.38 -16.19 1.76
CA GLN A 59 26.30 -16.28 2.75
C GLN A 59 26.79 -15.95 4.17
N SER A 60 28.00 -16.39 4.53
CA SER A 60 28.61 -16.04 5.83
C SER A 60 28.85 -14.54 5.98
N GLY A 61 29.34 -13.88 4.92
CA GLY A 61 29.57 -12.44 4.91
C GLY A 61 28.29 -11.62 4.95
N LEU A 62 27.25 -12.06 4.22
CA LEU A 62 25.93 -11.42 4.24
C LEU A 62 25.31 -11.48 5.65
N MET A 63 25.40 -12.63 6.32
CA MET A 63 24.92 -12.76 7.69
C MET A 63 25.70 -11.90 8.67
N ALA A 64 27.03 -11.88 8.57
CA ALA A 64 27.86 -11.02 9.42
C ALA A 64 27.50 -9.53 9.28
N LEU A 65 27.11 -9.08 8.08
CA LEU A 65 26.62 -7.73 7.85
C LEU A 65 25.28 -7.48 8.57
N TYR A 66 24.31 -8.39 8.42
CA TYR A 66 23.02 -8.28 9.12
C TYR A 66 23.21 -8.28 10.63
N GLU A 67 24.01 -9.19 11.18
CA GLU A 67 24.31 -9.25 12.61
C GLU A 67 24.95 -7.95 13.10
N ALA A 68 25.95 -7.42 12.39
CA ALA A 68 26.59 -6.17 12.76
C ALA A 68 25.60 -5.00 12.78
N MET A 69 24.72 -4.90 11.77
CA MET A 69 23.71 -3.84 11.68
C MET A 69 22.63 -3.97 12.75
N PHE A 70 22.09 -5.17 13.00
CA PHE A 70 21.06 -5.38 14.01
C PHE A 70 21.56 -5.27 15.45
N THR A 71 22.82 -5.65 15.70
CA THR A 71 23.45 -5.51 17.02
C THR A 71 23.52 -4.05 17.47
N GLN A 72 23.70 -3.10 16.54
CA GLN A 72 23.66 -1.66 16.85
C GLN A 72 22.32 -1.21 17.46
N TYR A 73 21.24 -1.92 17.13
CA TYR A 73 19.90 -1.66 17.64
C TYR A 73 19.48 -2.64 18.75
N SER A 74 20.42 -3.43 19.29
CA SER A 74 20.15 -4.49 20.29
C SER A 74 19.11 -5.52 19.83
N ILE A 75 19.06 -5.77 18.52
CA ILE A 75 18.19 -6.79 17.91
C ILE A 75 19.04 -8.00 17.55
N CYS A 76 18.54 -9.19 17.89
CA CYS A 76 19.16 -10.44 17.49
C CYS A 76 18.63 -10.83 16.10
N ALA A 77 19.53 -11.29 15.22
CA ALA A 77 19.18 -11.83 13.91
C ALA A 77 19.51 -13.33 13.88
N ALA A 78 18.66 -14.14 13.26
CA ALA A 78 18.89 -15.59 13.13
C ALA A 78 18.85 -16.01 11.66
N GLN A 79 19.86 -16.78 11.23
CA GLN A 79 19.94 -17.28 9.87
C GLN A 79 19.03 -18.48 9.66
N ILE A 80 18.30 -18.47 8.53
CA ILE A 80 17.56 -19.63 8.04
C ILE A 80 17.87 -19.83 6.57
N LEU A 81 18.25 -21.06 6.21
CA LEU A 81 18.53 -21.45 4.84
C LEU A 81 17.50 -22.49 4.39
N VAL A 82 16.85 -22.23 3.27
CA VAL A 82 15.78 -23.10 2.74
C VAL A 82 16.04 -23.46 1.28
N THR A 83 15.55 -24.62 0.86
CA THR A 83 15.49 -25.01 -0.54
C THR A 83 14.04 -25.10 -0.99
N ASN A 84 13.78 -25.06 -2.30
CA ASN A 84 12.41 -25.24 -2.82
C ASN A 84 11.82 -26.60 -2.37
N LEU A 85 12.68 -27.64 -2.26
CA LEU A 85 12.30 -28.98 -1.80
C LEU A 85 11.78 -29.02 -0.36
N ASP A 86 12.22 -28.11 0.50
CA ASP A 86 11.79 -28.08 1.90
C ASP A 86 10.32 -27.67 2.03
N PHE A 87 9.77 -27.00 1.03
CA PHE A 87 8.36 -26.64 1.00
C PHE A 87 7.45 -27.69 0.32
N HIS A 88 8.02 -28.72 -0.31
CA HIS A 88 7.23 -29.82 -0.87
C HIS A 88 6.86 -30.86 0.19
N ASP A 89 7.67 -30.99 1.23
CA ASP A 89 7.45 -31.89 2.36
C ASP A 89 6.62 -31.20 3.45
N GLU A 90 5.48 -31.77 3.83
CA GLU A 90 4.62 -31.20 4.88
C GLU A 90 5.30 -31.10 6.25
N GLN A 91 6.12 -32.10 6.60
CA GLN A 91 6.77 -32.15 7.89
C GLN A 91 7.87 -31.09 7.98
N LYS A 92 8.66 -30.93 6.91
CA LYS A 92 9.67 -29.88 6.84
C LYS A 92 9.04 -28.48 6.90
N ARG A 93 7.92 -28.27 6.20
CA ARG A 93 7.14 -27.02 6.30
C ARG A 93 6.69 -26.70 7.72
N ARG A 94 6.10 -27.67 8.41
CA ARG A 94 5.67 -27.51 9.82
C ARG A 94 6.85 -27.18 10.73
N ASN A 95 7.99 -27.84 10.54
CA ASN A 95 9.20 -27.58 11.33
C ASN A 95 9.75 -26.16 11.08
N LEU A 96 9.78 -25.73 9.81
CA LEU A 96 10.20 -24.37 9.44
C LEU A 96 9.27 -23.32 10.06
N ASN A 97 7.95 -23.49 9.92
CA ASN A 97 6.95 -22.60 10.48
C ASN A 97 7.05 -22.51 12.02
N GLY A 98 7.21 -23.65 12.70
CA GLY A 98 7.44 -23.69 14.15
C GLY A 98 8.72 -22.95 14.56
N THR A 99 9.80 -23.12 13.80
CA THR A 99 11.07 -22.42 14.05
C THR A 99 10.93 -20.90 13.88
N LEU A 100 10.28 -20.47 12.81
CA LEU A 100 10.02 -19.05 12.53
C LEU A 100 9.18 -18.40 13.63
N HIS A 101 8.08 -19.05 14.06
CA HIS A 101 7.25 -18.53 15.14
C HIS A 101 8.00 -18.43 16.47
N GLU A 102 8.85 -19.40 16.80
CA GLU A 102 9.61 -19.35 18.04
C GLU A 102 10.64 -18.21 18.04
N LEU A 103 11.33 -17.99 16.92
CA LEU A 103 12.25 -16.85 16.75
C LEU A 103 11.51 -15.52 16.91
N LEU A 104 10.35 -15.36 16.25
CA LEU A 104 9.55 -14.14 16.34
C LEU A 104 9.06 -13.88 17.77
N ARG A 105 8.61 -14.91 18.49
CA ARG A 105 8.22 -14.81 19.92
C ARG A 105 9.35 -14.35 20.82
N MET A 106 10.60 -14.71 20.49
CA MET A 106 11.80 -14.25 21.19
C MET A 106 12.26 -12.85 20.74
N ASN A 107 11.51 -12.16 19.89
CA ASN A 107 11.89 -10.88 19.25
C ASN A 107 13.20 -10.97 18.44
N ILE A 108 13.49 -12.16 17.88
CA ILE A 108 14.63 -12.39 16.99
C ILE A 108 14.14 -12.21 15.56
N VAL A 109 14.88 -11.45 14.74
CA VAL A 109 14.55 -11.22 13.32
C VAL A 109 15.13 -12.35 12.48
N PRO A 110 14.28 -13.21 11.84
CA PRO A 110 14.76 -14.25 10.97
C PRO A 110 15.25 -13.65 9.64
N ILE A 111 16.48 -14.00 9.25
CA ILE A 111 17.09 -13.67 7.95
C ILE A 111 17.10 -14.93 7.11
N ILE A 112 16.15 -15.00 6.16
CA ILE A 112 15.93 -16.16 5.30
C ILE A 112 16.60 -15.95 3.95
N ASN A 113 17.29 -16.97 3.46
CA ASN A 113 17.81 -17.01 2.09
C ASN A 113 17.71 -18.44 1.52
N THR A 114 17.83 -18.58 0.20
CA THR A 114 17.94 -19.88 -0.45
C THR A 114 19.29 -20.54 -0.13
N ASN A 115 19.28 -21.84 0.12
CA ASN A 115 20.49 -22.63 0.32
C ASN A 115 21.13 -23.03 -1.01
N ASP A 116 21.57 -22.05 -1.80
CA ASP A 116 22.10 -22.26 -3.15
C ASP A 116 23.33 -23.20 -3.19
N ALA A 117 24.01 -23.40 -2.05
CA ALA A 117 25.15 -24.30 -1.95
C ALA A 117 24.79 -25.78 -2.18
N VAL A 118 23.55 -26.18 -1.90
CA VAL A 118 23.09 -27.58 -1.98
C VAL A 118 21.99 -27.81 -3.01
N VAL A 119 21.56 -26.76 -3.73
CA VAL A 119 20.50 -26.87 -4.75
C VAL A 119 21.00 -27.72 -5.94
N PRO A 120 20.28 -28.79 -6.33
CA PRO A 120 20.64 -29.61 -7.49
C PRO A 120 20.59 -28.78 -8.79
N PRO A 121 21.26 -29.23 -9.87
CA PRO A 121 21.19 -28.53 -11.16
C PRO A 121 19.73 -28.37 -11.61
N PRO A 122 19.36 -27.27 -12.29
CA PRO A 122 17.98 -27.01 -12.68
C PRO A 122 17.46 -28.15 -13.57
N GLU A 123 16.45 -28.88 -13.07
CA GLU A 123 15.72 -29.87 -13.87
C GLU A 123 14.59 -29.18 -14.64
N PRO A 124 14.46 -29.38 -15.96
CA PRO A 124 13.33 -28.88 -16.72
C PRO A 124 12.07 -29.65 -16.30
N ASN A 125 11.03 -28.93 -15.85
CA ASN A 125 9.70 -29.42 -15.45
C ASN A 125 9.44 -29.72 -13.96
N SER A 126 10.00 -28.94 -13.04
CA SER A 126 9.62 -28.96 -11.61
C SER A 126 8.53 -27.92 -11.25
N ASP A 127 7.72 -27.49 -12.22
CA ASP A 127 6.57 -26.60 -11.99
C ASP A 127 5.31 -27.45 -11.77
N LEU A 128 5.00 -27.75 -10.51
CA LEU A 128 3.74 -28.40 -10.11
C LEU A 128 2.57 -27.40 -10.09
N GLN A 129 1.39 -27.89 -10.45
CA GLN A 129 0.13 -27.14 -10.57
C GLN A 129 -0.22 -26.29 -9.34
N GLY A 130 -0.38 -24.98 -9.55
CA GLY A 130 -1.05 -24.05 -8.62
C GLY A 130 -0.18 -23.35 -7.57
N VAL A 131 1.09 -23.75 -7.39
CA VAL A 131 2.03 -23.13 -6.44
C VAL A 131 3.16 -22.44 -7.19
N ILE A 132 3.57 -21.23 -6.77
CA ILE A 132 4.73 -20.57 -7.37
C ILE A 132 6.00 -21.36 -7.05
N SER A 133 6.72 -21.77 -8.09
CA SER A 133 8.04 -22.39 -7.96
C SER A 133 9.04 -21.40 -7.37
N VAL A 134 9.70 -21.77 -6.27
CA VAL A 134 10.70 -20.92 -5.61
C VAL A 134 11.99 -20.94 -6.43
N LYS A 135 12.01 -20.15 -7.50
CA LYS A 135 13.17 -19.95 -8.39
C LYS A 135 13.93 -18.67 -8.06
N ASP A 136 13.26 -17.71 -7.43
CA ASP A 136 13.81 -16.44 -6.96
C ASP A 136 13.31 -16.09 -5.55
N ASN A 137 13.96 -15.11 -4.93
CA ASN A 137 13.61 -14.66 -3.59
C ASN A 137 12.26 -13.95 -3.51
N ASP A 138 11.76 -13.43 -4.64
CA ASP A 138 10.41 -12.84 -4.72
C ASP A 138 9.36 -13.94 -4.47
N SER A 139 9.50 -15.09 -5.15
CA SER A 139 8.64 -16.26 -4.95
C SER A 139 8.78 -16.87 -3.56
N LEU A 140 10.00 -16.91 -3.01
CA LEU A 140 10.25 -17.37 -1.63
C LEU A 140 9.53 -16.48 -0.61
N ALA A 141 9.67 -15.15 -0.76
CA ALA A 141 9.05 -14.19 0.14
C ALA A 141 7.53 -14.26 0.08
N ALA A 142 6.94 -14.33 -1.12
CA ALA A 142 5.50 -14.53 -1.28
C ALA A 142 5.01 -15.81 -0.60
N ARG A 143 5.73 -16.93 -0.79
CA ARG A 143 5.38 -18.22 -0.18
C ARG A 143 5.41 -18.18 1.34
N LEU A 144 6.50 -17.67 1.91
CA LEU A 144 6.65 -17.52 3.36
C LEU A 144 5.60 -16.59 3.94
N ALA A 145 5.28 -15.50 3.24
CA ALA A 145 4.27 -14.54 3.65
C ALA A 145 2.89 -15.18 3.83
N VAL A 146 2.45 -15.97 2.85
CA VAL A 146 1.18 -16.71 2.92
C VAL A 146 1.23 -17.81 3.99
N GLU A 147 2.32 -18.56 4.07
CA GLU A 147 2.45 -19.68 5.01
C GLU A 147 2.52 -19.23 6.48
N MET A 148 3.17 -18.09 6.73
CA MET A 148 3.23 -17.45 8.04
C MET A 148 2.03 -16.53 8.32
N LYS A 149 1.09 -16.40 7.37
CA LYS A 149 -0.08 -15.50 7.45
C LYS A 149 0.30 -14.07 7.80
N THR A 150 1.30 -13.52 7.12
CA THR A 150 1.76 -12.16 7.36
C THR A 150 0.73 -11.14 6.90
N ASP A 151 0.60 -10.03 7.62
CA ASP A 151 -0.30 -8.93 7.24
C ASP A 151 0.17 -8.20 5.97
N LEU A 152 1.49 -8.05 5.82
CA LEU A 152 2.11 -7.23 4.78
C LEU A 152 3.44 -7.83 4.29
N LEU A 153 3.55 -8.00 2.98
CA LEU A 153 4.79 -8.30 2.27
C LEU A 153 5.32 -7.02 1.59
N ILE A 154 6.55 -6.63 1.93
CA ILE A 154 7.23 -5.49 1.31
C ILE A 154 8.35 -6.00 0.40
N VAL A 155 8.22 -5.77 -0.90
CA VAL A 155 9.21 -6.11 -1.93
C VAL A 155 9.99 -4.85 -2.28
N LEU A 156 11.23 -4.75 -1.78
CA LEU A 156 12.13 -3.64 -2.08
C LEU A 156 13.02 -3.98 -3.28
N SER A 157 12.95 -3.17 -4.33
CA SER A 157 13.71 -3.36 -5.58
C SER A 157 14.43 -2.07 -6.01
N ASP A 158 15.12 -2.12 -7.15
CA ASP A 158 15.63 -0.98 -7.91
C ASP A 158 14.56 -0.22 -8.72
N VAL A 159 13.31 -0.72 -8.76
CA VAL A 159 12.18 -0.09 -9.46
C VAL A 159 11.30 0.70 -8.49
N GLU A 160 10.72 1.80 -8.96
CA GLU A 160 9.79 2.62 -8.16
C GLU A 160 8.48 1.91 -7.82
N GLY A 161 7.98 1.10 -8.75
CA GLY A 161 6.73 0.35 -8.62
C GLY A 161 6.23 -0.03 -10.02
N LEU A 162 4.92 -0.23 -10.15
CA LEU A 162 4.26 -0.44 -11.43
C LEU A 162 3.94 0.92 -12.07
N PHE A 163 4.09 1.01 -13.39
CA PHE A 163 3.72 2.18 -14.17
C PHE A 163 2.57 1.84 -15.13
N ASP A 164 1.75 2.84 -15.45
CA ASP A 164 0.68 2.73 -16.44
C ASP A 164 1.22 2.65 -17.89
N SER A 165 2.44 3.16 -18.10
CA SER A 165 3.18 3.15 -19.36
C SER A 165 4.63 2.72 -19.12
N PRO A 166 5.40 2.32 -20.15
CA PRO A 166 6.79 1.95 -20.00
C PRO A 166 7.62 3.03 -19.26
N PRO A 167 8.39 2.67 -18.22
CA PRO A 167 9.18 3.64 -17.46
C PRO A 167 10.18 4.34 -18.38
N GLY A 168 10.11 5.68 -18.44
CA GLY A 168 10.95 6.52 -19.31
C GLY A 168 10.21 7.24 -20.44
N SER A 169 8.92 7.00 -20.65
CA SER A 169 8.06 7.91 -21.43
C SER A 169 7.64 9.11 -20.57
N ASP A 170 7.51 10.29 -21.17
CA ASP A 170 7.10 11.53 -20.48
C ASP A 170 5.74 11.41 -19.75
N ASP A 171 4.88 10.49 -20.21
CA ASP A 171 3.55 10.26 -19.66
C ASP A 171 3.48 9.11 -18.63
N ALA A 172 4.59 8.44 -18.31
CA ALA A 172 4.57 7.31 -17.39
C ALA A 172 4.25 7.77 -15.96
N LYS A 173 3.13 7.29 -15.40
CA LYS A 173 2.72 7.56 -14.03
C LYS A 173 2.82 6.31 -13.19
N LEU A 174 3.33 6.49 -11.97
CA LEU A 174 3.37 5.44 -10.96
C LEU A 174 1.94 5.07 -10.55
N ILE A 175 1.66 3.78 -10.54
CA ILE A 175 0.40 3.23 -10.05
C ILE A 175 0.53 3.09 -8.53
N ASP A 176 -0.15 3.95 -7.77
CA ASP A 176 -0.16 3.88 -6.31
C ASP A 176 -0.84 2.60 -5.79
N ILE A 177 -1.94 2.20 -6.45
CA ILE A 177 -2.72 1.01 -6.07
C ILE A 177 -3.02 0.19 -7.33
N PHE A 178 -2.62 -1.07 -7.31
CA PHE A 178 -2.85 -2.03 -8.37
C PHE A 178 -3.92 -3.06 -7.97
N TYR A 179 -4.81 -3.36 -8.92
CA TYR A 179 -5.86 -4.36 -8.78
C TYR A 179 -5.64 -5.50 -9.77
N PRO A 180 -5.83 -6.77 -9.37
CA PRO A 180 -5.67 -7.91 -10.28
C PRO A 180 -6.52 -7.83 -11.55
N GLY A 181 -7.70 -7.22 -11.48
CA GLY A 181 -8.57 -7.02 -12.64
C GLY A 181 -8.01 -6.06 -13.71
N ASP A 182 -7.06 -5.20 -13.33
CA ASP A 182 -6.43 -4.21 -14.22
C ASP A 182 -5.10 -4.76 -14.80
N GLN A 183 -4.84 -6.07 -14.72
CA GLN A 183 -3.58 -6.66 -15.18
C GLN A 183 -3.32 -6.43 -16.68
N GLN A 184 -4.36 -6.28 -17.50
CA GLN A 184 -4.22 -6.04 -18.94
C GLN A 184 -3.75 -4.63 -19.29
N SER A 185 -3.85 -3.66 -18.36
CA SER A 185 -3.42 -2.28 -18.58
C SER A 185 -2.01 -1.98 -18.09
N VAL A 186 -1.30 -2.97 -17.54
CA VAL A 186 0.08 -2.80 -17.05
C VAL A 186 1.08 -3.29 -18.08
N THR A 187 2.04 -2.43 -18.43
CA THR A 187 3.16 -2.82 -19.30
C THR A 187 4.40 -3.15 -18.45
N PHE A 188 4.87 -4.39 -18.53
CA PHE A 188 6.09 -4.79 -17.84
C PHE A 188 7.33 -4.34 -18.63
N GLY A 189 8.15 -3.48 -18.02
CA GLY A 189 9.47 -3.11 -18.56
C GLY A 189 10.42 -4.31 -18.64
N THR A 190 11.53 -4.14 -19.39
CA THR A 190 12.54 -5.18 -19.59
C THR A 190 13.39 -5.44 -18.35
N LYS A 191 13.96 -6.66 -18.25
CA LYS A 191 14.69 -7.21 -17.09
C LYS A 191 15.81 -6.28 -16.59
N SER A 192 15.94 -6.13 -15.26
CA SER A 192 17.05 -5.37 -14.66
C SER A 192 18.39 -6.13 -14.71
N ARG A 193 19.49 -5.38 -14.62
CA ARG A 193 20.87 -5.87 -14.83
C ARG A 193 21.40 -6.79 -13.73
N VAL A 194 20.77 -6.80 -12.55
CA VAL A 194 21.31 -7.41 -11.32
C VAL A 194 20.42 -8.50 -10.69
N GLY A 195 19.14 -8.59 -11.08
CA GLY A 195 18.19 -9.60 -10.57
C GLY A 195 17.96 -10.76 -11.56
N MET A 196 17.74 -11.97 -11.04
CA MET A 196 17.34 -13.13 -11.86
C MET A 196 15.86 -13.06 -12.29
N GLY A 197 15.01 -12.32 -11.55
CA GLY A 197 13.57 -12.16 -11.79
C GLY A 197 13.21 -10.75 -12.24
N GLY A 198 12.53 -10.65 -13.40
CA GLY A 198 12.03 -9.37 -13.94
C GLY A 198 10.79 -8.85 -13.22
N MET A 199 10.27 -7.70 -13.66
CA MET A 199 9.05 -7.09 -13.08
C MET A 199 7.85 -8.04 -13.12
N GLU A 200 7.72 -8.84 -14.18
CA GLU A 200 6.67 -9.86 -14.32
C GLU A 200 6.70 -10.89 -13.17
N ALA A 201 7.88 -11.35 -12.76
CA ALA A 201 8.03 -12.32 -11.68
C ALA A 201 7.60 -11.72 -10.33
N LYS A 202 7.97 -10.45 -10.08
CA LYS A 202 7.56 -9.69 -8.88
C LYS A 202 6.04 -9.52 -8.80
N VAL A 203 5.41 -9.13 -9.91
CA VAL A 203 3.96 -9.00 -9.97
C VAL A 203 3.27 -10.34 -9.79
N LYS A 204 3.79 -11.41 -10.39
CA LYS A 204 3.25 -12.76 -10.19
C LYS A 204 3.33 -13.20 -8.72
N ALA A 205 4.48 -12.98 -8.07
CA ALA A 205 4.66 -13.26 -6.65
C ALA A 205 3.72 -12.43 -5.76
N ALA A 206 3.59 -11.13 -6.06
CA ALA A 206 2.69 -10.22 -5.35
C ALA A 206 1.21 -10.63 -5.49
N LEU A 207 0.77 -10.97 -6.72
CA LEU A 207 -0.60 -11.43 -6.98
C LEU A 207 -0.92 -12.73 -6.23
N TRP A 208 0.02 -13.67 -6.16
CA TRP A 208 -0.20 -14.91 -5.43
C TRP A 208 -0.22 -14.71 -3.92
N ALA A 209 0.64 -13.85 -3.38
CA ALA A 209 0.58 -13.47 -1.97
C ALA A 209 -0.73 -12.76 -1.62
N LEU A 210 -1.20 -11.88 -2.51
CA LEU A 210 -2.50 -11.21 -2.39
C LEU A 210 -3.65 -12.21 -2.33
N GLN A 211 -3.70 -13.16 -3.27
CA GLN A 211 -4.70 -14.25 -3.28
C GLN A 211 -4.61 -15.15 -2.03
N GLY A 212 -3.44 -15.24 -1.41
CA GLY A 212 -3.22 -15.93 -0.13
C GLY A 212 -3.62 -15.11 1.10
N GLY A 213 -4.19 -13.91 0.92
CA GLY A 213 -4.65 -13.03 1.98
C GLY A 213 -3.57 -12.11 2.57
N THR A 214 -2.42 -11.98 1.91
CA THR A 214 -1.34 -11.06 2.34
C THR A 214 -1.36 -9.78 1.51
N SER A 215 -1.37 -8.61 2.15
CA SER A 215 -1.22 -7.34 1.43
C SER A 215 0.21 -7.19 0.90
N VAL A 216 0.40 -6.62 -0.30
CA VAL A 216 1.74 -6.51 -0.90
C VAL A 216 2.05 -5.08 -1.32
N VAL A 217 3.29 -4.64 -1.08
CA VAL A 217 3.83 -3.39 -1.60
C VAL A 217 5.11 -3.66 -2.37
N ILE A 218 5.20 -3.14 -3.59
CA ILE A 218 6.45 -3.11 -4.37
C ILE A 218 6.95 -1.67 -4.37
N ALA A 219 8.15 -1.44 -3.88
CA ALA A 219 8.73 -0.09 -3.77
C ALA A 219 10.24 -0.09 -4.04
N ASN A 220 10.79 1.09 -4.32
CA ASN A 220 12.23 1.25 -4.50
C ASN A 220 12.95 1.26 -3.15
N GLY A 221 13.92 0.36 -2.97
CA GLY A 221 14.75 0.28 -1.76
C GLY A 221 15.98 1.21 -1.75
N THR A 222 16.27 1.88 -2.87
CA THR A 222 17.49 2.68 -3.08
C THR A 222 17.22 4.17 -3.32
N HIS A 223 15.96 4.58 -3.36
CA HIS A 223 15.58 5.90 -3.85
C HIS A 223 16.16 7.03 -2.96
N PRO A 224 17.05 7.91 -3.49
CA PRO A 224 17.76 8.90 -2.67
C PRO A 224 16.87 10.01 -2.07
N LYS A 225 15.72 10.30 -2.70
CA LYS A 225 14.78 11.35 -2.24
C LYS A 225 13.67 10.84 -1.32
N ILE A 226 13.52 9.52 -1.18
CA ILE A 226 12.65 8.94 -0.16
C ILE A 226 13.57 8.78 1.04
N SER A 227 13.36 9.61 2.07
CA SER A 227 14.04 9.53 3.36
C SER A 227 14.26 8.07 3.75
N GLY A 228 15.43 7.70 4.33
CA GLY A 228 15.87 6.33 4.66
C GLY A 228 14.96 5.51 5.60
N HIS A 229 13.69 5.45 5.25
CA HIS A 229 12.48 5.25 6.02
C HIS A 229 11.38 4.65 5.12
N VAL A 230 11.71 4.13 3.92
CA VAL A 230 10.74 3.51 2.99
C VAL A 230 9.87 2.47 3.69
N ILE A 231 10.47 1.63 4.54
CA ILE A 231 9.74 0.63 5.32
C ILE A 231 8.79 1.31 6.30
N THR A 232 9.23 2.32 7.04
CA THR A 232 8.36 3.03 7.99
C THR A 232 7.24 3.80 7.29
N ASP A 233 7.52 4.43 6.15
CA ASP A 233 6.54 5.16 5.35
C ASP A 233 5.43 4.25 4.83
N ILE A 234 5.80 3.07 4.32
CA ILE A 234 4.86 2.05 3.86
C ILE A 234 3.96 1.61 5.01
N VAL A 235 4.52 1.30 6.18
CA VAL A 235 3.71 0.79 7.29
C VAL A 235 2.92 1.92 8.00
N GLU A 236 3.28 3.18 7.80
CA GLU A 236 2.44 4.35 8.16
C GLU A 236 1.30 4.60 7.16
N GLY A 237 1.25 3.84 6.05
CA GLY A 237 0.22 3.98 5.02
C GLY A 237 0.45 5.13 4.06
N LYS A 238 1.69 5.64 3.95
CA LYS A 238 2.04 6.63 2.93
C LYS A 238 2.07 5.97 1.55
N LYS A 239 1.78 6.77 0.52
CA LYS A 239 1.81 6.34 -0.89
C LYS A 239 3.26 6.20 -1.35
N VAL A 240 3.82 5.00 -1.19
CA VAL A 240 5.19 4.67 -1.59
C VAL A 240 5.17 3.40 -2.43
N GLY A 241 5.62 3.54 -3.68
CA GLY A 241 5.58 2.46 -4.66
C GLY A 241 4.15 2.09 -5.04
N THR A 242 3.91 0.79 -5.22
CA THR A 242 2.61 0.25 -5.62
C THR A 242 2.07 -0.71 -4.57
N PHE A 243 0.89 -0.39 -4.02
CA PHE A 243 0.13 -1.25 -3.12
C PHE A 243 -0.81 -2.18 -3.91
N PHE A 244 -0.83 -3.45 -3.57
CA PHE A 244 -1.69 -4.45 -4.21
C PHE A 244 -2.93 -4.67 -3.36
N SER A 245 -4.11 -4.51 -3.96
CA SER A 245 -5.40 -4.67 -3.29
C SER A 245 -6.34 -5.56 -4.09
N GLU A 246 -7.12 -6.41 -3.41
CA GLU A 246 -8.17 -7.21 -4.04
C GLU A 246 -9.41 -6.36 -4.38
N VAL A 247 -9.64 -5.29 -3.62
CA VAL A 247 -10.86 -4.49 -3.73
C VAL A 247 -10.53 -3.16 -4.37
N LYS A 248 -11.03 -2.96 -5.59
CA LYS A 248 -11.08 -1.65 -6.23
C LYS A 248 -12.15 -0.81 -5.53
N PRO A 249 -11.80 0.27 -4.81
CA PRO A 249 -12.79 1.14 -4.21
C PRO A 249 -13.67 1.70 -5.33
N ALA A 250 -14.98 1.60 -5.15
CA ALA A 250 -15.93 2.11 -6.11
C ALA A 250 -15.89 3.65 -6.10
N GLY A 251 -15.82 4.24 -7.30
CA GLY A 251 -15.90 5.69 -7.48
C GLY A 251 -14.54 6.41 -7.55
N PRO A 252 -14.55 7.75 -7.49
CA PRO A 252 -13.34 8.58 -7.58
C PRO A 252 -12.43 8.38 -6.37
N THR A 253 -11.11 8.57 -6.55
CA THR A 253 -10.13 8.53 -5.46
C THR A 253 -10.40 9.62 -4.42
N VAL A 254 -9.84 9.50 -3.21
CA VAL A 254 -10.00 10.53 -2.16
C VAL A 254 -9.52 11.90 -2.65
N GLU A 255 -8.44 11.95 -3.43
CA GLU A 255 -7.92 13.19 -4.01
C GLU A 255 -8.89 13.77 -5.04
N GLN A 256 -9.45 12.92 -5.91
CA GLN A 256 -10.45 13.32 -6.88
C GLN A 256 -11.73 13.80 -6.17
N GLN A 257 -12.19 13.11 -5.12
CA GLN A 257 -13.32 13.53 -4.29
C GLN A 257 -13.06 14.90 -3.66
N ALA A 258 -11.85 15.13 -3.12
CA ALA A 258 -11.48 16.41 -2.55
C ALA A 258 -11.43 17.53 -3.60
N GLU A 259 -10.96 17.24 -4.82
CA GLU A 259 -10.97 18.18 -5.93
C GLU A 259 -12.41 18.49 -6.41
N MET A 260 -13.25 17.47 -6.54
CA MET A 260 -14.67 17.62 -6.87
C MET A 260 -15.39 18.45 -5.79
N ALA A 261 -15.16 18.18 -4.51
CA ALA A 261 -15.74 18.94 -3.41
C ALA A 261 -15.28 20.40 -3.41
N ARG A 262 -14.00 20.65 -3.72
CA ARG A 262 -13.45 22.00 -3.86
C ARG A 262 -14.09 22.77 -5.02
N THR A 263 -14.20 22.14 -6.18
CA THR A 263 -14.81 22.73 -7.38
C THR A 263 -16.30 22.98 -7.17
N GLY A 264 -17.02 21.99 -6.65
CA GLY A 264 -18.44 22.11 -6.30
C GLY A 264 -18.72 23.17 -5.24
N GLY A 265 -17.85 23.27 -4.22
CA GLY A 265 -17.94 24.32 -3.20
C GLY A 265 -17.79 25.73 -3.78
N ARG A 266 -16.87 25.93 -4.74
CA ARG A 266 -16.75 27.22 -5.45
C ARG A 266 -18.00 27.56 -6.25
N SER A 267 -18.58 26.57 -6.94
CA SER A 267 -19.84 26.76 -7.67
C SER A 267 -20.97 27.14 -6.72
N LEU A 268 -21.11 26.42 -5.58
CA LEU A 268 -22.11 26.73 -4.56
C LEU A 268 -21.93 28.13 -3.96
N ALA A 269 -20.68 28.53 -3.68
CA ALA A 269 -20.35 29.86 -3.16
C ALA A 269 -20.76 30.99 -4.13
N ALA A 270 -20.75 30.74 -5.43
CA ALA A 270 -21.09 31.71 -6.46
C ALA A 270 -22.61 31.83 -6.72
N LEU A 271 -23.42 30.87 -6.26
CA LEU A 271 -24.87 30.91 -6.43
C LEU A 271 -25.50 32.02 -5.60
N GLN A 272 -26.64 32.53 -6.06
CA GLN A 272 -27.48 33.42 -5.26
C GLN A 272 -28.13 32.65 -4.10
N PRO A 273 -28.47 33.31 -2.99
CA PRO A 273 -29.07 32.64 -1.84
C PRO A 273 -30.35 31.88 -2.16
N GLU A 274 -31.18 32.41 -3.06
CA GLU A 274 -32.43 31.78 -3.51
C GLU A 274 -32.16 30.45 -4.22
N GLN A 275 -31.14 30.42 -5.07
CA GLN A 275 -30.75 29.22 -5.80
C GLN A 275 -30.23 28.12 -4.84
N ARG A 276 -29.48 28.51 -3.81
CA ARG A 276 -29.05 27.55 -2.77
C ARG A 276 -30.24 27.02 -1.98
N ALA A 277 -31.19 27.88 -1.64
CA ALA A 277 -32.42 27.49 -0.96
C ALA A 277 -33.26 26.54 -1.83
N GLU A 278 -33.40 26.79 -3.13
CA GLU A 278 -34.09 25.91 -4.09
C GLU A 278 -33.50 24.50 -4.12
N ILE A 279 -32.16 24.36 -4.10
CA ILE A 279 -31.50 23.05 -4.03
C ILE A 279 -31.91 22.31 -2.74
N ILE A 280 -31.97 23.00 -1.61
CA ILE A 280 -32.35 22.40 -0.31
C ILE A 280 -33.84 22.05 -0.29
N TYR A 281 -34.71 22.89 -0.85
CA TYR A 281 -36.13 22.57 -1.00
C TYR A 281 -36.33 21.32 -1.84
N HIS A 282 -35.65 21.22 -2.98
CA HIS A 282 -35.69 20.03 -3.82
C HIS A 282 -35.20 18.78 -3.10
N LEU A 283 -34.12 18.89 -2.31
CA LEU A 283 -33.63 17.79 -1.47
C LEU A 283 -34.69 17.36 -0.43
N ALA A 284 -35.40 18.31 0.19
CA ALA A 284 -36.46 18.00 1.15
C ALA A 284 -37.67 17.31 0.50
N ASP A 285 -38.02 17.69 -0.73
CA ASP A 285 -39.09 17.07 -1.50
C ASP A 285 -38.70 15.63 -1.88
N LEU A 286 -37.47 15.41 -2.37
CA LEU A 286 -36.95 14.08 -2.69
C LEU A 286 -36.98 13.12 -1.50
N LEU A 287 -36.67 13.58 -0.28
CA LEU A 287 -36.77 12.76 0.95
C LEU A 287 -38.20 12.25 1.21
N THR A 288 -39.20 13.02 0.77
CA THR A 288 -40.62 12.70 0.97
C THR A 288 -41.17 11.86 -0.19
N ASP A 289 -40.81 12.23 -1.42
CA ASP A 289 -41.27 11.60 -2.66
C ASP A 289 -40.67 10.20 -2.82
N GLN A 290 -39.38 10.04 -2.52
CA GLN A 290 -38.66 8.75 -2.60
C GLN A 290 -38.69 7.96 -1.28
N ARG A 291 -39.63 8.30 -0.38
CA ARG A 291 -39.69 7.72 0.96
C ARG A 291 -39.74 6.19 0.95
N GLU A 292 -40.52 5.58 0.06
CA GLU A 292 -40.67 4.12 0.01
C GLU A 292 -39.35 3.45 -0.36
N GLU A 293 -38.62 3.99 -1.33
CA GLU A 293 -37.30 3.49 -1.73
C GLU A 293 -36.29 3.63 -0.60
N ILE A 294 -36.25 4.80 0.06
CA ILE A 294 -35.34 5.07 1.20
C ILE A 294 -35.61 4.09 2.35
N LEU A 295 -36.88 3.88 2.72
CA LEU A 295 -37.23 2.97 3.81
C LEU A 295 -36.95 1.51 3.43
N GLN A 296 -37.15 1.12 2.18
CA GLN A 296 -36.84 -0.22 1.70
C GLN A 296 -35.32 -0.49 1.70
N ALA A 297 -34.50 0.50 1.32
CA ALA A 297 -33.05 0.42 1.42
C ALA A 297 -32.60 0.32 2.89
N ASN A 298 -33.11 1.20 3.77
CA ASN A 298 -32.78 1.17 5.19
C ASN A 298 -33.16 -0.16 5.87
N LYS A 299 -34.28 -0.77 5.46
CA LYS A 299 -34.68 -2.09 5.95
C LYS A 299 -33.65 -3.17 5.59
N LYS A 300 -33.14 -3.17 4.35
CA LYS A 300 -32.08 -4.11 3.93
C LYS A 300 -30.81 -3.92 4.76
N ASP A 301 -30.40 -2.68 4.99
CA ASP A 301 -29.21 -2.35 5.79
C ASP A 301 -29.35 -2.85 7.24
N LEU A 302 -30.54 -2.71 7.84
CA LEU A 302 -30.84 -3.21 9.18
C LEU A 302 -30.82 -4.74 9.25
N GLU A 303 -31.44 -5.42 8.29
CA GLU A 303 -31.44 -6.88 8.22
C GLU A 303 -30.01 -7.43 8.06
N GLU A 304 -29.17 -6.81 7.22
CA GLU A 304 -27.77 -7.19 7.06
C GLU A 304 -26.97 -6.97 8.35
N ALA A 305 -27.20 -5.86 9.03
CA ALA A 305 -26.58 -5.53 10.30
C ALA A 305 -26.94 -6.52 11.43
N GLU A 306 -28.20 -6.92 11.50
CA GLU A 306 -28.69 -7.93 12.46
C GLU A 306 -28.10 -9.31 12.17
N ASN A 307 -28.12 -9.75 10.91
CA ASN A 307 -27.61 -11.06 10.49
C ASN A 307 -26.11 -11.23 10.74
N LYS A 308 -25.33 -10.15 10.61
CA LYS A 308 -23.89 -10.17 10.88
C LYS A 308 -23.57 -10.24 12.39
N GLY A 309 -24.53 -9.98 13.28
CA GLY A 309 -24.37 -10.07 14.74
C GLY A 309 -23.33 -9.11 15.34
N ARG A 310 -22.89 -8.09 14.59
CA ARG A 310 -21.75 -7.22 14.95
C ARG A 310 -22.13 -5.94 15.69
N LEU A 311 -23.41 -5.57 15.75
CA LEU A 311 -23.84 -4.27 16.29
C LEU A 311 -24.73 -4.42 17.53
N ALA A 312 -24.46 -3.61 18.55
CA ALA A 312 -25.29 -3.55 19.75
C ALA A 312 -26.67 -2.92 19.46
N LEU A 313 -27.70 -3.36 20.18
CA LEU A 313 -29.09 -2.89 20.03
C LEU A 313 -29.27 -1.36 20.00
N PRO A 314 -28.56 -0.54 20.81
CA PRO A 314 -28.67 0.92 20.72
C PRO A 314 -28.21 1.51 19.39
N LEU A 315 -27.21 0.89 18.72
CA LEU A 315 -26.70 1.35 17.43
C LEU A 315 -27.68 1.00 16.30
N LEU A 316 -28.30 -0.18 16.35
CA LEU A 316 -29.36 -0.58 15.42
C LEU A 316 -30.56 0.38 15.48
N LYS A 317 -30.99 0.78 16.68
CA LYS A 317 -32.07 1.77 16.84
C LYS A 317 -31.73 3.14 16.26
N ARG A 318 -30.45 3.53 16.26
CA ARG A 318 -29.99 4.79 15.65
C ARG A 318 -30.00 4.73 14.12
N LEU A 319 -29.72 3.56 13.54
CA LEU A 319 -29.75 3.32 12.09
C LEU A 319 -31.18 3.30 11.53
N SER A 320 -32.18 3.01 12.35
CA SER A 320 -33.56 2.89 11.86
C SER A 320 -34.16 4.23 11.44
N LEU A 321 -34.66 4.28 10.20
CA LEU A 321 -35.48 5.35 9.66
C LEU A 321 -36.97 4.99 9.76
N SER A 322 -37.79 6.02 9.91
CA SER A 322 -39.25 5.91 9.91
C SER A 322 -39.84 7.03 9.06
N THR A 323 -41.09 6.86 8.64
CA THR A 323 -41.84 7.92 7.93
C THR A 323 -41.88 9.22 8.75
N SER A 324 -42.06 9.14 10.07
CA SER A 324 -42.04 10.31 10.93
C SER A 324 -40.69 11.00 10.95
N LYS A 325 -39.58 10.25 11.04
CA LYS A 325 -38.22 10.81 10.99
C LYS A 325 -37.94 11.49 9.65
N LEU A 326 -38.33 10.88 8.53
CA LEU A 326 -38.14 11.47 7.20
C LEU A 326 -38.95 12.76 7.03
N ASN A 327 -40.19 12.80 7.52
CA ASN A 327 -41.00 14.02 7.51
C ASN A 327 -40.37 15.12 8.39
N SER A 328 -39.93 14.79 9.60
CA SER A 328 -39.24 15.75 10.48
C SER A 328 -37.94 16.27 9.85
N LEU A 329 -37.21 15.39 9.16
CA LEU A 329 -35.99 15.73 8.45
C LEU A 329 -36.26 16.69 7.29
N ALA A 330 -37.27 16.40 6.46
CA ALA A 330 -37.69 17.28 5.36
C ALA A 330 -38.13 18.65 5.88
N ILE A 331 -38.90 18.72 6.97
CA ILE A 331 -39.28 19.98 7.63
C ILE A 331 -38.03 20.76 8.08
N GLY A 332 -37.08 20.08 8.72
CA GLY A 332 -35.82 20.70 9.15
C GLY A 332 -35.01 21.28 7.98
N LEU A 333 -34.93 20.54 6.86
CA LEU A 333 -34.28 21.04 5.64
C LEU A 333 -34.97 22.28 5.08
N ARG A 334 -36.31 22.31 5.05
CA ARG A 334 -37.06 23.50 4.63
C ARG A 334 -36.82 24.71 5.54
N GLN A 335 -36.67 24.50 6.84
CA GLN A 335 -36.32 25.56 7.80
C GLN A 335 -34.89 26.10 7.55
N ILE A 336 -33.94 25.21 7.25
CA ILE A 336 -32.57 25.62 6.87
C ILE A 336 -32.62 26.45 5.58
N ALA A 337 -33.35 26.00 4.56
CA ALA A 337 -33.51 26.74 3.30
C ALA A 337 -34.07 28.15 3.54
N ALA A 338 -35.16 28.26 4.31
CA ALA A 338 -35.80 29.54 4.63
C ALA A 338 -34.91 30.50 5.42
N SER A 339 -34.02 29.99 6.28
CA SER A 339 -33.10 30.81 7.08
C SER A 339 -31.75 31.08 6.40
N SER A 340 -31.51 30.52 5.21
CA SER A 340 -30.19 30.55 4.57
C SER A 340 -29.85 31.83 3.80
N GLN A 341 -30.82 32.73 3.57
CA GLN A 341 -30.68 33.90 2.69
C GLN A 341 -29.44 34.77 3.00
N ASP A 342 -29.19 35.06 4.28
CA ASP A 342 -28.09 35.93 4.71
C ASP A 342 -26.83 35.16 5.17
N SER A 343 -26.70 33.88 4.82
CA SER A 343 -25.57 33.06 5.33
C SER A 343 -24.25 33.44 4.66
N VAL A 344 -24.27 33.78 3.38
CA VAL A 344 -23.09 34.08 2.55
C VAL A 344 -23.27 35.44 1.90
N GLY A 345 -22.23 36.28 1.93
CA GLY A 345 -22.26 37.62 1.34
C GLY A 345 -22.91 38.69 2.23
N ARG A 346 -23.25 38.37 3.48
CA ARG A 346 -23.86 39.32 4.42
C ARG A 346 -22.82 40.34 4.87
N VAL A 347 -23.11 41.62 4.66
CA VAL A 347 -22.29 42.72 5.18
C VAL A 347 -22.48 42.82 6.69
N LEU A 348 -21.41 42.55 7.45
CA LEU A 348 -21.37 42.66 8.91
C LEU A 348 -21.02 44.07 9.36
N ARG A 349 -20.12 44.74 8.63
CA ARG A 349 -19.64 46.09 8.93
C ARG A 349 -19.29 46.83 7.66
N LYS A 350 -19.68 48.10 7.60
CA LYS A 350 -19.35 49.01 6.51
C LYS A 350 -18.71 50.27 7.07
N THR A 351 -17.51 50.62 6.60
CA THR A 351 -16.73 51.76 7.09
C THR A 351 -16.25 52.60 5.92
N ARG A 352 -16.57 53.90 5.91
CA ARG A 352 -16.04 54.83 4.91
C ARG A 352 -14.62 55.25 5.32
N ILE A 353 -13.63 54.97 4.47
CA ILE A 353 -12.22 55.31 4.73
C ILE A 353 -11.88 56.68 4.15
N ALA A 354 -12.36 56.97 2.95
CA ALA A 354 -12.16 58.24 2.26
C ALA A 354 -13.36 58.56 1.35
N LYS A 355 -13.33 59.70 0.66
CA LYS A 355 -14.28 59.99 -0.41
C LYS A 355 -14.17 58.89 -1.47
N ASP A 356 -15.31 58.29 -1.82
CA ASP A 356 -15.43 57.20 -2.79
C ASP A 356 -14.68 55.90 -2.43
N LEU A 357 -14.28 55.71 -1.16
CA LEU A 357 -13.64 54.48 -0.67
C LEU A 357 -14.39 53.92 0.56
N GLU A 358 -15.13 52.84 0.35
CA GLU A 358 -15.87 52.12 1.39
C GLU A 358 -15.28 50.72 1.60
N LEU A 359 -15.03 50.37 2.87
CA LEU A 359 -14.58 49.05 3.28
C LEU A 359 -15.76 48.27 3.85
N GLU A 360 -16.03 47.09 3.29
CA GLU A 360 -17.06 46.18 3.76
C GLU A 360 -16.45 44.90 4.31
N GLN A 361 -16.90 44.49 5.48
CA GLN A 361 -16.66 43.16 6.04
C GLN A 361 -17.87 42.29 5.71
N VAL A 362 -17.66 41.23 4.94
CA VAL A 362 -18.73 40.33 4.47
C VAL A 362 -18.52 38.90 4.96
N THR A 363 -19.60 38.15 5.12
CA THR A 363 -19.51 36.70 5.38
C THR A 363 -19.10 35.96 4.10
N VAL A 364 -18.22 34.96 4.25
CA VAL A 364 -17.76 34.11 3.15
C VAL A 364 -17.80 32.64 3.58
N PRO A 365 -17.91 31.69 2.64
CA PRO A 365 -17.81 30.27 2.97
C PRO A 365 -16.43 29.93 3.54
N ILE A 366 -16.37 28.88 4.35
CA ILE A 366 -15.13 28.37 4.95
C ILE A 366 -14.28 27.63 3.90
N GLY A 367 -14.93 26.96 2.94
CA GLY A 367 -14.29 26.23 1.86
C GLY A 367 -14.83 24.80 1.74
N VAL A 368 -13.96 23.80 1.96
CA VAL A 368 -14.34 22.38 1.94
C VAL A 368 -14.38 21.85 3.37
N LEU A 369 -15.51 21.26 3.75
CA LEU A 369 -15.74 20.67 5.05
C LEU A 369 -15.58 19.15 4.95
N LEU A 370 -14.75 18.56 5.81
CA LEU A 370 -14.78 17.12 6.06
C LEU A 370 -15.57 16.87 7.34
N VAL A 371 -16.71 16.19 7.21
CA VAL A 371 -17.56 15.84 8.35
C VAL A 371 -17.52 14.33 8.53
N ILE A 372 -17.01 13.92 9.69
CA ILE A 372 -17.02 12.52 10.14
C ILE A 372 -18.20 12.37 11.08
N PHE A 373 -19.15 11.51 10.75
CA PHE A 373 -20.35 11.33 11.58
C PHE A 373 -20.55 9.86 11.94
N GLU A 374 -21.12 9.64 13.13
CA GLU A 374 -21.53 8.29 13.55
C GLU A 374 -22.60 7.74 12.61
N SER A 375 -22.78 6.42 12.58
CA SER A 375 -23.76 5.71 11.75
C SER A 375 -25.21 6.13 12.05
N ARG A 376 -25.62 7.26 11.47
CA ARG A 376 -26.92 7.92 11.61
C ARG A 376 -27.35 8.42 10.24
N PRO A 377 -28.31 7.74 9.57
CA PRO A 377 -28.67 8.06 8.21
C PRO A 377 -29.37 9.43 8.07
N ASP A 378 -29.93 9.97 9.14
CA ASP A 378 -30.55 11.29 9.20
C ASP A 378 -29.55 12.46 9.23
N CYS A 379 -28.30 12.22 9.64
CA CYS A 379 -27.27 13.26 9.68
C CYS A 379 -26.83 13.71 8.27
N LEU A 380 -26.79 12.79 7.30
CA LEU A 380 -26.28 13.07 5.97
C LEU A 380 -27.08 14.20 5.28
N PRO A 381 -28.42 14.15 5.19
CA PRO A 381 -29.19 15.22 4.55
C PRO A 381 -29.10 16.56 5.30
N GLN A 382 -29.03 16.55 6.63
CA GLN A 382 -28.88 17.79 7.43
C GLN A 382 -27.55 18.48 7.18
N VAL A 383 -26.44 17.73 7.26
CA VAL A 383 -25.10 18.26 7.02
C VAL A 383 -24.97 18.75 5.59
N SER A 384 -25.55 18.01 4.64
CA SER A 384 -25.59 18.40 3.22
C SER A 384 -26.33 19.72 3.03
N ALA A 385 -27.51 19.87 3.64
CA ALA A 385 -28.28 21.10 3.57
C ALA A 385 -27.57 22.30 4.19
N LEU A 386 -26.91 22.12 5.35
CA LEU A 386 -26.11 23.18 5.98
C LEU A 386 -24.91 23.58 5.11
N ALA A 387 -24.22 22.61 4.50
CA ALA A 387 -23.10 22.90 3.60
C ALA A 387 -23.57 23.67 2.35
N ILE A 388 -24.69 23.26 1.75
CA ILE A 388 -25.30 23.96 0.61
C ILE A 388 -25.71 25.38 1.03
N ALA A 389 -26.43 25.55 2.14
CA ALA A 389 -26.89 26.85 2.63
C ALA A 389 -25.73 27.85 2.82
N SER A 390 -24.61 27.35 3.34
CA SER A 390 -23.40 28.12 3.64
C SER A 390 -22.39 28.19 2.49
N GLY A 391 -22.72 27.65 1.31
CA GLY A 391 -21.87 27.71 0.12
C GLY A 391 -20.56 26.91 0.23
N ASN A 392 -20.52 25.88 1.07
CA ASN A 392 -19.32 25.06 1.31
C ASN A 392 -19.34 23.77 0.48
N GLY A 393 -18.15 23.33 0.05
CA GLY A 393 -17.95 21.97 -0.42
C GLY A 393 -17.99 20.98 0.75
N LEU A 394 -18.42 19.75 0.51
CA LEU A 394 -18.63 18.76 1.56
C LEU A 394 -18.03 17.40 1.20
N LEU A 395 -17.25 16.86 2.12
CA LEU A 395 -16.79 15.47 2.16
C LEU A 395 -17.38 14.81 3.41
N LEU A 396 -17.94 13.62 3.23
CA LEU A 396 -18.64 12.87 4.26
C LEU A 396 -17.90 11.55 4.50
N LYS A 397 -17.64 11.22 5.77
CA LYS A 397 -17.00 9.96 6.16
C LYS A 397 -17.69 9.30 7.34
#